data_AF-A0A3D0UQ85-F1
#
_entry.id   AF-A0A3D0UQ85-F1
#
_cell.length_a   1.000
_cell.length_b   1.000
_cell.length_c   1.000
_cell.angle_alpha   90.00
_cell.angle_beta   90.00
_cell.angle_gamma   90.00
#
_symmetry.space_group_name_H-M   'P 1'
#
loop_
_entity.id
_entity.type
_entity.pdbx_description
1 polymer ?
#
loop_
_entity_poly.entity_id
_entity_poly.type
_entity_poly.pdbx_seq_one_letter_code
_entity_poly.pdbx_strand_id
1 'polypeptide(L)'
;MMANNMILTNSSIYQPDLKAFREIGAGEVNLIPIYRVFPADLETPVTVYIKMMDSLGPSFLLESVEGGEQVGRYSFVGVNPRGIITLQGNEISIGGDMIAEGQESQARPLAKGEDILDVLKAELCQFQTAELPGLPRFSGGSVGYLGYDVVRFFEQLPESAERVLSIPDAVFLLADTLVIFDHARHQLMILANAFLNKDGEVDLEMAYLDAIQRIERVSEKLLRPLPAIPARRSYRNGNSHGPGSLSINKSQSTFEEMVIQAKEYIAAGDIFQAVLSQRLSRKTDAHPFAIYRALRMLNPSPYMFYFDFGQLGFQVIGASPEMHVRLEDGVASVRPIAGTRWRGKSESEVKALENELLADKKERAEHVMLVD
;
A
#
# COMPACT_ATOMS: atom_id res chain seq x y z
N MET A 1 -13.25 35.21 -4.96
CA MET A 1 -12.22 36.29 -5.04
C MET A 1 -11.62 36.65 -3.67
N MET A 2 -12.39 36.96 -2.63
CA MET A 2 -11.79 37.30 -1.32
C MET A 2 -11.10 36.13 -0.59
N ALA A 3 -11.63 34.90 -0.68
CA ALA A 3 -10.97 33.71 -0.12
C ALA A 3 -9.63 33.39 -0.82
N ASN A 4 -9.59 33.48 -2.15
CA ASN A 4 -8.36 33.27 -2.93
C ASN A 4 -7.28 34.33 -2.63
N ASN A 5 -7.67 35.60 -2.43
CA ASN A 5 -6.73 36.65 -2.04
C ASN A 5 -6.13 36.43 -0.65
N MET A 6 -6.90 35.88 0.31
CA MET A 6 -6.42 35.61 1.67
C MET A 6 -5.46 34.41 1.72
N ILE A 7 -5.67 33.40 0.87
CA ILE A 7 -4.79 32.23 0.70
C ILE A 7 -3.44 32.65 0.09
N LEU A 8 -3.45 33.50 -0.94
CA LEU A 8 -2.23 34.00 -1.59
C LEU A 8 -1.37 34.86 -0.65
N THR A 9 -1.97 35.61 0.29
CA THR A 9 -1.25 36.41 1.29
C THR A 9 -0.58 35.59 2.41
N ASN A 10 -0.95 34.31 2.59
CA ASN A 10 -0.38 33.41 3.61
C ASN A 10 0.53 32.32 3.02
N SER A 11 1.02 32.51 1.79
CA SER A 11 1.87 31.54 1.06
C SER A 11 3.16 31.11 1.79
N SER A 12 3.57 31.84 2.84
CA SER A 12 4.78 31.54 3.63
C SER A 12 4.70 30.27 4.50
N ILE A 13 3.51 29.69 4.70
CA ILE A 13 3.33 28.47 5.51
C ILE A 13 3.41 27.18 4.68
N TYR A 14 3.37 27.28 3.36
CA TYR A 14 3.51 26.17 2.43
C TYR A 14 4.93 26.12 1.88
N GLN A 15 5.39 24.92 1.57
CA GLN A 15 6.70 24.71 0.96
C GLN A 15 6.51 23.89 -0.33
N PRO A 16 6.98 24.38 -1.49
CA PRO A 16 7.51 25.74 -1.71
C PRO A 16 6.41 26.82 -1.59
N ASP A 17 6.83 28.06 -1.32
CA ASP A 17 5.93 29.21 -1.47
C ASP A 17 5.64 29.46 -2.97
N LEU A 18 4.70 30.36 -3.29
CA LEU A 18 4.30 30.61 -4.68
C LEU A 18 5.47 31.09 -5.56
N LYS A 19 6.42 31.85 -4.99
CA LYS A 19 7.56 32.37 -5.74
C LYS A 19 8.50 31.22 -6.11
N ALA A 20 8.91 30.41 -5.14
CA ALA A 20 9.74 29.24 -5.36
C ALA A 20 9.04 28.22 -6.26
N PHE A 21 7.72 28.05 -6.12
CA PHE A 21 6.92 27.20 -7.00
C PHE A 21 6.98 27.65 -8.46
N ARG A 22 6.88 28.95 -8.74
CA ARG A 22 7.06 29.51 -10.10
C ARG A 22 8.46 29.26 -10.65
N GLU A 23 9.49 29.42 -9.82
CA GLU A 23 10.88 29.18 -10.21
C GLU A 23 11.10 27.70 -10.57
N ILE A 24 10.57 26.77 -9.78
CA ILE A 24 10.63 25.32 -10.03
C ILE A 24 9.83 24.96 -11.29
N GLY A 25 8.60 25.47 -11.42
CA GLY A 25 7.69 25.19 -12.53
C GLY A 25 8.13 25.75 -13.88
N ALA A 26 9.06 26.71 -13.90
CA ALA A 26 9.70 27.17 -15.13
C ALA A 26 10.73 26.17 -15.70
N GLY A 27 11.11 25.14 -14.92
CA GLY A 27 12.04 24.11 -15.34
C GLY A 27 11.42 22.95 -16.13
N GLU A 28 12.17 21.86 -16.25
CA GLU A 28 11.75 20.66 -17.00
C GLU A 28 10.75 19.76 -16.24
N VAL A 29 10.59 19.97 -14.93
CA VAL A 29 9.64 19.24 -14.08
C VAL A 29 8.19 19.61 -14.40
N ASN A 30 7.27 18.68 -14.14
CA ASN A 30 5.83 18.90 -14.30
C ASN A 30 5.00 18.39 -13.12
N LEU A 31 5.61 17.80 -12.09
CA LEU A 31 4.96 17.41 -10.86
C LEU A 31 5.72 18.02 -9.67
N ILE A 32 5.11 18.96 -8.98
CA ILE A 32 5.76 19.68 -7.88
C ILE A 32 5.02 19.38 -6.57
N PRO A 33 5.65 18.70 -5.61
CA PRO A 33 5.06 18.51 -4.30
C PRO A 33 4.98 19.85 -3.56
N ILE A 34 3.80 20.16 -3.05
CA ILE A 34 3.58 21.26 -2.11
C ILE A 34 3.16 20.64 -0.79
N TYR A 35 3.70 21.13 0.31
CA TYR A 35 3.37 20.59 1.62
C TYR A 35 3.30 21.65 2.71
N ARG A 36 2.64 21.26 3.80
CA ARG A 36 2.57 21.98 5.06
C ARG A 36 2.87 21.04 6.21
N VAL A 37 3.68 21.49 7.16
CA VAL A 37 4.11 20.71 8.32
C VAL A 37 3.30 21.11 9.55
N PHE A 38 2.94 20.12 10.36
CA PHE A 38 2.20 20.24 11.61
C PHE A 38 2.89 19.42 12.70
N PRO A 39 2.76 19.81 13.98
CA PRO A 39 3.14 18.94 15.09
C PRO A 39 2.24 17.70 15.12
N ALA A 40 2.83 16.52 15.34
CA ALA A 40 2.12 15.25 15.40
C ALA A 40 1.97 14.69 16.82
N ASP A 41 2.16 15.51 17.85
CA ASP A 41 2.14 15.10 19.27
C ASP A 41 0.78 14.54 19.73
N LEU A 42 -0.32 15.02 19.14
CA LEU A 42 -1.68 14.55 19.44
C LEU A 42 -2.27 13.61 18.39
N GLU A 43 -1.50 13.26 17.36
CA GLU A 43 -1.99 12.48 16.23
C GLU A 43 -1.21 11.20 16.03
N THR A 44 -1.90 10.19 15.52
CA THR A 44 -1.30 8.92 15.09
C THR A 44 -1.77 8.62 13.66
N PRO A 45 -1.05 7.78 12.90
CA PRO A 45 -1.50 7.36 11.58
C PRO A 45 -2.93 6.79 11.59
N VAL A 46 -3.28 6.07 12.67
CA VAL A 46 -4.61 5.49 12.89
C VAL A 46 -5.68 6.55 13.14
N THR A 47 -5.41 7.58 13.96
CA THR A 47 -6.38 8.65 14.22
C THR A 47 -6.62 9.49 12.99
N VAL A 48 -5.56 9.82 12.25
CA VAL A 48 -5.66 10.52 10.97
C VAL A 48 -6.48 9.72 9.98
N TYR A 49 -6.19 8.44 9.79
CA TYR A 49 -6.96 7.62 8.86
C TYR A 49 -8.47 7.61 9.22
N ILE A 50 -8.80 7.43 10.50
CA ILE A 50 -10.20 7.48 10.99
C ILE A 50 -10.86 8.83 10.70
N LYS A 51 -10.15 9.95 10.90
CA LYS A 51 -10.67 11.30 10.61
C LYS A 51 -10.93 11.54 9.12
N MET A 52 -10.28 10.79 8.24
CA MET A 52 -10.44 10.93 6.80
C MET A 52 -11.53 10.00 6.23
N MET A 53 -11.84 8.85 6.87
CA MET A 53 -12.74 7.80 6.35
C MET A 53 -14.06 8.26 5.73
N ASP A 54 -14.71 9.27 6.30
CA ASP A 54 -16.05 9.74 5.88
C ASP A 54 -16.07 10.42 4.50
N SER A 55 -14.89 10.62 3.93
CA SER A 55 -14.67 11.46 2.77
C SER A 55 -13.49 10.99 1.93
N LEU A 56 -13.10 9.72 2.12
CA LEU A 56 -12.15 9.03 1.28
C LEU A 56 -12.88 8.36 0.13
N GLY A 57 -12.43 8.65 -1.09
CA GLY A 57 -12.51 7.69 -2.17
C GLY A 57 -11.56 6.50 -1.90
N PRO A 58 -10.98 5.89 -2.95
CA PRO A 58 -9.90 4.93 -2.74
C PRO A 58 -8.78 5.53 -1.86
N SER A 59 -8.20 4.74 -0.98
CA SER A 59 -7.28 5.22 0.05
C SER A 59 -6.40 4.12 0.62
N PHE A 60 -5.33 4.50 1.31
CA PHE A 60 -4.45 3.54 1.96
C PHE A 60 -3.78 4.08 3.22
N LEU A 61 -3.37 3.17 4.09
CA LEU A 61 -2.46 3.40 5.20
C LEU A 61 -1.31 2.39 5.12
N LEU A 62 -0.09 2.90 5.08
CA LEU A 62 1.14 2.12 5.14
C LEU A 62 1.89 2.47 6.42
N GLU A 63 2.17 1.45 7.24
CA GLU A 63 3.01 1.57 8.43
C GLU A 63 4.16 0.55 8.35
N SER A 64 5.26 0.84 9.04
CA SER A 64 6.38 -0.08 9.15
C SER A 64 6.75 -0.24 10.61
N VAL A 65 7.04 -1.48 11.03
CA VAL A 65 7.60 -1.78 12.35
C VAL A 65 8.88 -2.60 12.16
N GLU A 66 10.01 -2.00 12.48
CA GLU A 66 11.33 -2.61 12.45
C GLU A 66 11.56 -3.46 13.72
N GLY A 67 12.07 -4.68 13.52
CA GLY A 67 12.37 -5.61 14.63
C GLY A 67 11.18 -6.07 15.47
N GLY A 68 9.93 -5.76 15.03
CA GLY A 68 8.70 -6.05 15.77
C GLY A 68 8.44 -5.13 16.97
N GLU A 69 9.32 -4.16 17.24
CA GLU A 69 9.26 -3.32 18.43
C GLU A 69 9.37 -1.82 18.12
N GLN A 70 10.14 -1.44 17.08
CA GLN A 70 10.38 -0.04 16.73
C GLN A 70 9.52 0.36 15.54
N VAL A 71 8.70 1.39 15.69
CA VAL A 71 7.97 1.96 14.54
C VAL A 71 9.01 2.54 13.58
N GLY A 72 8.96 2.09 12.32
CA GLY A 72 9.80 2.62 11.25
C GLY A 72 9.57 4.12 11.10
N ARG A 73 10.56 4.86 10.59
CA ARG A 73 10.56 6.34 10.65
C ARG A 73 9.30 6.99 10.06
N TYR A 74 8.76 6.42 8.99
CA TYR A 74 7.64 7.00 8.26
C TYR A 74 6.38 6.13 8.30
N SER A 75 5.23 6.81 8.30
CA SER A 75 3.94 6.19 7.96
C SER A 75 3.21 7.07 6.97
N PHE A 76 2.47 6.46 6.05
CA PHE A 76 1.86 7.13 4.91
C PHE A 76 0.36 6.87 4.90
N VAL A 77 -0.42 7.93 4.85
CA VAL A 77 -1.86 7.87 4.59
C VAL A 77 -2.11 8.51 3.23
N GLY A 78 -2.55 7.71 2.26
CA GLY A 78 -2.97 8.19 0.95
C GLY A 78 -4.45 8.47 0.92
N VAL A 79 -4.81 9.66 0.42
CA VAL A 79 -6.21 10.11 0.34
C VAL A 79 -6.48 10.63 -1.06
N ASN A 80 -7.65 10.31 -1.62
CA ASN A 80 -8.13 10.82 -2.91
C ASN A 80 -7.04 10.76 -4.00
N PRO A 81 -6.63 9.54 -4.41
CA PRO A 81 -5.63 9.37 -5.46
C PRO A 81 -6.09 10.03 -6.75
N ARG A 82 -5.12 10.54 -7.52
CA ARG A 82 -5.35 11.15 -8.84
C ARG A 82 -6.00 10.17 -9.80
N GLY A 83 -5.63 8.90 -9.71
CA GLY A 83 -6.18 7.88 -10.58
C GLY A 83 -6.08 6.49 -10.00
N ILE A 84 -6.77 5.58 -10.67
CA ILE A 84 -6.76 4.14 -10.38
C ILE A 84 -6.50 3.37 -11.66
N ILE A 85 -5.54 2.45 -11.61
CA ILE A 85 -5.19 1.54 -12.70
C ILE A 85 -5.58 0.14 -12.24
N THR A 86 -6.42 -0.54 -13.01
CA THR A 86 -6.98 -1.86 -12.66
C THR A 86 -6.76 -2.84 -13.80
N LEU A 87 -6.19 -4.00 -13.49
CA LEU A 87 -6.04 -5.13 -14.41
C LEU A 87 -6.97 -6.27 -14.02
N GLN A 88 -7.75 -6.77 -14.95
CA GLN A 88 -8.61 -7.95 -14.80
C GLN A 88 -8.47 -8.85 -16.02
N GLY A 89 -7.85 -10.02 -15.86
CA GLY A 89 -7.48 -10.88 -16.98
C GLY A 89 -6.57 -10.12 -17.94
N ASN A 90 -7.03 -9.95 -19.19
CA ASN A 90 -6.32 -9.18 -20.21
C ASN A 90 -6.90 -7.77 -20.43
N GLU A 91 -7.75 -7.28 -19.53
CA GLU A 91 -8.39 -5.97 -19.64
C GLU A 91 -7.79 -5.00 -18.61
N ILE A 92 -7.36 -3.84 -19.11
CA ILE A 92 -6.83 -2.74 -18.31
C ILE A 92 -7.81 -1.57 -18.33
N SER A 93 -8.06 -0.98 -17.16
CA SER A 93 -8.88 0.21 -16.98
C SER A 93 -8.08 1.26 -16.21
N ILE A 94 -8.14 2.50 -16.69
CA ILE A 94 -7.53 3.67 -16.05
C ILE A 94 -8.65 4.67 -15.78
N GLY A 95 -8.77 5.14 -14.55
CA GLY A 95 -9.81 6.08 -14.13
C GLY A 95 -9.29 7.17 -13.19
N GLY A 96 -10.18 8.08 -12.79
CA GLY A 96 -9.87 9.27 -11.99
C GLY A 96 -9.50 10.46 -12.88
N ASP A 97 -8.76 11.43 -12.35
CA ASP A 97 -8.27 12.63 -13.04
C ASP A 97 -7.18 12.33 -14.08
N MET A 98 -6.95 11.04 -14.37
CA MET A 98 -6.10 10.53 -15.44
C MET A 98 -6.82 10.46 -16.79
N ILE A 99 -8.15 10.57 -16.81
CA ILE A 99 -8.93 10.66 -18.04
C ILE A 99 -9.23 12.12 -18.35
N ALA A 100 -9.31 12.48 -19.63
CA ALA A 100 -9.69 13.84 -20.02
C ALA A 100 -11.09 14.18 -19.50
N GLU A 101 -11.31 15.43 -19.12
CA GLU A 101 -12.59 15.88 -18.56
C GLU A 101 -13.75 15.55 -19.50
N GLY A 102 -14.75 14.81 -19.01
CA GLY A 102 -15.89 14.33 -19.79
C GLY A 102 -15.71 12.99 -20.51
N GLN A 103 -14.55 12.33 -20.37
CA GLN A 103 -14.37 10.94 -20.79
C GLN A 103 -14.68 9.97 -19.65
N GLU A 104 -15.27 8.83 -19.98
CA GLU A 104 -15.45 7.73 -19.04
C GLU A 104 -14.22 6.80 -19.08
N SER A 105 -13.88 6.22 -17.94
CA SER A 105 -12.91 5.14 -17.87
C SER A 105 -13.41 3.97 -18.70
N GLN A 106 -12.73 3.69 -19.82
CA GLN A 106 -13.04 2.54 -20.67
C GLN A 106 -11.98 1.48 -20.47
N ALA A 107 -12.43 0.28 -20.10
CA ALA A 107 -11.57 -0.89 -20.13
C ALA A 107 -11.16 -1.15 -21.58
N ARG A 108 -9.86 -1.36 -21.79
CA ARG A 108 -9.31 -1.80 -23.07
C ARG A 108 -8.58 -3.12 -22.89
N PRO A 109 -8.50 -3.97 -23.92
CA PRO A 109 -7.58 -5.10 -23.87
C PRO A 109 -6.13 -4.59 -23.82
N LEU A 110 -5.26 -5.35 -23.15
CA LEU A 110 -3.81 -5.18 -23.28
C LEU A 110 -3.40 -5.46 -24.73
N ALA A 111 -2.46 -4.67 -25.24
CA ALA A 111 -1.85 -4.88 -26.53
C ALA A 111 -1.02 -6.18 -26.53
N LYS A 112 -0.70 -6.69 -27.73
CA LYS A 112 0.07 -7.93 -27.85
C LYS A 112 1.46 -7.76 -27.23
N GLY A 113 1.74 -8.51 -26.17
CA GLY A 113 3.00 -8.45 -25.44
C GLY A 113 3.12 -7.28 -24.47
N GLU A 114 2.05 -6.54 -24.22
CA GLU A 114 1.96 -5.54 -23.15
C GLU A 114 1.52 -6.22 -21.85
N ASP A 115 2.15 -5.86 -20.74
CA ASP A 115 1.72 -6.25 -19.40
C ASP A 115 1.39 -5.03 -18.51
N ILE A 116 0.97 -5.27 -17.26
CA ILE A 116 0.64 -4.20 -16.31
C ILE A 116 1.84 -3.32 -15.95
N LEU A 117 3.05 -3.85 -15.93
CA LEU A 117 4.26 -3.08 -15.63
C LEU A 117 4.57 -2.12 -16.78
N ASP A 118 4.32 -2.52 -18.03
CA ASP A 118 4.42 -1.62 -19.19
C ASP A 118 3.42 -0.45 -19.09
N VAL A 119 2.17 -0.75 -18.73
CA VAL A 119 1.14 0.28 -18.50
C VAL A 119 1.57 1.23 -17.37
N LEU A 120 1.97 0.69 -16.22
CA LEU A 120 2.43 1.49 -15.09
C LEU A 120 3.63 2.37 -15.47
N LYS A 121 4.56 1.84 -16.25
CA LYS A 121 5.71 2.60 -16.74
C LYS A 121 5.27 3.73 -17.67
N ALA A 122 4.36 3.47 -18.61
CA ALA A 122 3.84 4.49 -19.51
C ALA A 122 3.10 5.61 -18.76
N GLU A 123 2.32 5.27 -17.74
CA GLU A 123 1.63 6.24 -16.89
C GLU A 123 2.62 7.04 -16.02
N LEU A 124 3.57 6.37 -15.37
CA LEU A 124 4.50 7.02 -14.46
C LEU A 124 5.54 7.90 -15.19
N CYS A 125 5.93 7.54 -16.42
CA CYS A 125 6.87 8.33 -17.22
C CYS A 125 6.34 9.72 -17.63
N GLN A 126 5.03 9.95 -17.50
CA GLN A 126 4.42 11.26 -17.74
C GLN A 126 4.73 12.26 -16.63
N PHE A 127 5.19 11.81 -15.45
CA PHE A 127 5.47 12.66 -14.30
C PHE A 127 6.98 12.87 -14.13
N GLN A 128 7.43 14.11 -14.26
CA GLN A 128 8.77 14.57 -13.89
C GLN A 128 8.68 15.33 -12.57
N THR A 129 8.99 14.63 -11.48
CA THR A 129 8.85 15.14 -10.12
C THR A 129 9.98 16.09 -9.74
N ALA A 130 9.65 17.23 -9.13
CA ALA A 130 10.63 18.11 -8.52
C ALA A 130 11.18 17.52 -7.22
N GLU A 131 12.51 17.44 -7.12
CA GLU A 131 13.18 17.06 -5.89
C GLU A 131 13.24 18.24 -4.92
N LEU A 132 12.61 18.10 -3.76
CA LEU A 132 12.64 19.12 -2.70
C LEU A 132 13.38 18.60 -1.46
N PRO A 133 14.24 19.43 -0.84
CA PRO A 133 14.96 19.03 0.35
C PRO A 133 13.99 18.79 1.52
N GLY A 134 14.23 17.72 2.27
CA GLY A 134 13.48 17.41 3.50
C GLY A 134 12.23 16.55 3.30
N LEU A 135 11.83 16.26 2.06
CA LEU A 135 10.78 15.28 1.78
C LEU A 135 11.26 13.85 2.06
N PRO A 136 10.34 12.94 2.47
CA PRO A 136 10.66 11.52 2.49
C PRO A 136 10.88 11.01 1.06
N ARG A 137 11.45 9.81 0.96
CA ARG A 137 11.65 9.10 -0.32
C ARG A 137 10.35 8.85 -1.09
N PHE A 138 9.24 8.72 -0.38
CA PHE A 138 7.92 8.54 -0.96
C PHE A 138 7.08 9.81 -0.75
N SER A 139 7.00 10.65 -1.78
CA SER A 139 6.21 11.89 -1.83
C SER A 139 5.08 11.83 -2.86
N GLY A 140 4.86 10.67 -3.48
CA GLY A 140 3.88 10.45 -4.53
C GLY A 140 4.28 9.25 -5.39
N GLY A 141 3.34 8.73 -6.18
CA GLY A 141 3.58 7.59 -7.08
C GLY A 141 2.49 6.54 -7.04
N SER A 142 2.75 5.38 -7.63
CA SER A 142 1.78 4.29 -7.72
C SER A 142 1.85 3.36 -6.50
N VAL A 143 0.71 3.12 -5.85
CA VAL A 143 0.62 2.28 -4.63
C VAL A 143 -0.55 1.31 -4.76
N GLY A 144 -0.30 0.02 -4.57
CA GLY A 144 -1.36 -0.98 -4.72
C GLY A 144 -0.84 -2.41 -4.58
N TYR A 145 -1.42 -3.33 -5.36
CA TYR A 145 -1.02 -4.72 -5.34
C TYR A 145 -0.94 -5.33 -6.74
N LEU A 146 -0.06 -6.34 -6.85
CA LEU A 146 -0.04 -7.34 -7.91
C LEU A 146 -0.51 -8.65 -7.31
N GLY A 147 -1.57 -9.23 -7.88
CA GLY A 147 -2.02 -10.57 -7.57
C GLY A 147 -1.05 -11.61 -8.14
N TYR A 148 -1.04 -12.80 -7.56
CA TYR A 148 -0.15 -13.87 -8.00
C TYR A 148 -0.32 -14.21 -9.49
N ASP A 149 -1.56 -14.22 -10.00
CA ASP A 149 -1.86 -14.58 -11.39
C ASP A 149 -1.26 -13.63 -12.43
N VAL A 150 -0.73 -12.45 -12.05
CA VAL A 150 0.06 -11.59 -12.94
C VAL A 150 1.33 -12.31 -13.45
N VAL A 151 1.82 -13.34 -12.75
CA VAL A 151 2.95 -14.16 -13.23
C VAL A 151 2.68 -14.79 -14.61
N ARG A 152 1.41 -14.96 -15.00
CA ARG A 152 1.00 -15.55 -16.29
C ARG A 152 1.33 -14.69 -17.51
N PHE A 153 1.66 -13.40 -17.31
CA PHE A 153 2.19 -12.56 -18.38
C PHE A 153 3.66 -12.87 -18.69
N PHE A 154 4.39 -13.42 -17.71
CA PHE A 154 5.82 -13.70 -17.80
C PHE A 154 6.10 -15.19 -18.04
N GLU A 155 5.25 -16.07 -17.50
CA GLU A 155 5.46 -17.52 -17.51
C GLU A 155 4.24 -18.30 -18.01
N GLN A 156 4.49 -19.41 -18.69
CA GLN A 156 3.44 -20.31 -19.16
C GLN A 156 2.99 -21.24 -18.03
N LEU A 157 1.83 -20.95 -17.46
CA LEU A 157 1.23 -21.77 -16.41
C LEU A 157 -0.05 -22.46 -16.90
N PRO A 158 -0.32 -23.70 -16.47
CA PRO A 158 -1.58 -24.36 -16.78
C PRO A 158 -2.78 -23.60 -16.18
N GLU A 159 -3.90 -23.62 -16.89
CA GLU A 159 -5.20 -23.09 -16.43
C GLU A 159 -5.96 -24.14 -15.60
N SER A 160 -5.34 -24.64 -14.55
CA SER A 160 -5.89 -25.71 -13.70
C SER A 160 -6.66 -25.21 -12.48
N ALA A 161 -6.45 -23.95 -12.08
CA ALA A 161 -7.06 -23.36 -10.89
C ALA A 161 -8.35 -22.61 -11.24
N GLU A 162 -9.41 -22.83 -10.46
CA GLU A 162 -10.66 -22.09 -10.57
C GLU A 162 -10.53 -20.69 -9.96
N ARG A 163 -11.00 -19.67 -10.68
CA ARG A 163 -11.07 -18.29 -10.16
C ARG A 163 -12.27 -18.15 -9.21
N VAL A 164 -12.02 -18.19 -7.91
CA VAL A 164 -13.07 -18.09 -6.88
C VAL A 164 -13.24 -16.69 -6.28
N LEU A 165 -12.30 -15.78 -6.54
CA LEU A 165 -12.39 -14.38 -6.07
C LEU A 165 -12.68 -13.45 -7.25
N SER A 166 -13.75 -12.67 -7.12
CA SER A 166 -14.12 -11.61 -8.07
C SER A 166 -13.40 -10.30 -7.72
N ILE A 167 -12.08 -10.34 -7.64
CA ILE A 167 -11.22 -9.16 -7.45
C ILE A 167 -10.28 -9.01 -8.65
N PRO A 168 -9.82 -7.80 -8.97
CA PRO A 168 -8.83 -7.59 -10.03
C PRO A 168 -7.50 -8.30 -9.77
N ASP A 169 -6.79 -8.63 -10.84
CA ASP A 169 -5.44 -9.21 -10.79
C ASP A 169 -4.39 -8.18 -10.36
N ALA A 170 -4.62 -6.90 -10.62
CA ALA A 170 -3.83 -5.80 -10.04
C ALA A 170 -4.69 -4.56 -9.85
N VAL A 171 -4.41 -3.78 -8.81
CA VAL A 171 -4.98 -2.45 -8.61
C VAL A 171 -3.89 -1.52 -8.08
N PHE A 172 -3.76 -0.35 -8.69
CA PHE A 172 -2.82 0.67 -8.30
C PHE A 172 -3.48 2.04 -8.19
N LEU A 173 -3.24 2.72 -7.08
CA LEU A 173 -3.68 4.07 -6.78
C LEU A 173 -2.51 5.03 -7.07
N LEU A 174 -2.74 6.03 -7.93
CA LEU A 174 -1.77 7.11 -8.12
C LEU A 174 -1.90 8.11 -6.97
N ALA A 175 -1.03 7.93 -5.97
CA ALA A 175 -0.99 8.70 -4.75
C ALA A 175 -0.52 10.13 -5.04
N ASP A 176 -1.46 11.07 -4.89
CA ASP A 176 -1.27 12.47 -5.25
C ASP A 176 -1.41 13.41 -4.04
N THR A 177 -2.23 13.02 -3.05
CA THR A 177 -2.36 13.70 -1.75
C THR A 177 -2.04 12.72 -0.62
N LEU A 178 -1.07 13.09 0.22
CA LEU A 178 -0.51 12.25 1.27
C LEU A 178 -0.53 12.96 2.63
N VAL A 179 -0.78 12.21 3.69
CA VAL A 179 -0.40 12.58 5.06
C VAL A 179 0.74 11.69 5.51
N ILE A 180 1.89 12.30 5.75
CA ILE A 180 3.16 11.64 6.02
C ILE A 180 3.54 11.92 7.47
N PHE A 181 3.75 10.89 8.26
CA PHE A 181 4.30 11.01 9.61
C PHE A 181 5.82 10.83 9.57
N ASP A 182 6.59 11.78 10.12
CA ASP A 182 8.01 11.61 10.45
C ASP A 182 8.13 11.39 11.96
N HIS A 183 8.08 10.12 12.38
CA HIS A 183 8.07 9.74 13.80
C HIS A 183 9.34 10.16 14.53
N ALA A 184 10.46 10.25 13.81
CA ALA A 184 11.74 10.70 14.37
C ALA A 184 11.74 12.20 14.70
N ARG A 185 10.93 13.01 13.99
CA ARG A 185 10.82 14.46 14.21
C ARG A 185 9.55 14.87 14.95
N HIS A 186 8.67 13.93 15.27
CA HIS A 186 7.34 14.19 15.85
C HIS A 186 6.51 15.18 15.02
N GLN A 187 6.57 15.02 13.70
CA GLN A 187 5.90 15.89 12.73
C GLN A 187 4.98 15.09 11.82
N LEU A 188 3.89 15.71 11.40
CA LEU A 188 3.15 15.27 10.23
C LEU A 188 3.23 16.31 9.12
N MET A 189 3.25 15.83 7.90
CA MET A 189 3.28 16.63 6.69
C MET A 189 2.05 16.28 5.87
N ILE A 190 1.28 17.30 5.50
CA ILE A 190 0.23 17.15 4.49
C ILE A 190 0.83 17.63 3.18
N LEU A 191 0.92 16.72 2.21
CA LEU A 191 1.54 16.93 0.91
C LEU A 191 0.49 16.74 -0.19
N ALA A 192 0.47 17.64 -1.17
CA ALA A 192 -0.30 17.51 -2.39
C ALA A 192 0.62 17.79 -3.59
N ASN A 193 0.61 16.90 -4.58
CA ASN A 193 1.37 17.08 -5.80
C ASN A 193 0.59 17.97 -6.78
N ALA A 194 1.18 19.11 -7.18
CA ALA A 194 0.65 19.96 -8.24
C ALA A 194 1.19 19.48 -9.58
N PHE A 195 0.29 19.12 -10.49
CA PHE A 195 0.64 18.72 -11.85
C PHE A 195 0.52 19.90 -12.80
N LEU A 196 1.59 20.21 -13.52
CA LEU A 196 1.69 21.26 -14.52
C LEU A 196 1.52 20.61 -15.90
N ASN A 197 0.31 20.66 -16.46
CA ASN A 197 0.10 20.19 -17.81
C ASN A 197 0.77 21.15 -18.81
N LYS A 198 1.93 20.75 -19.36
CA LYS A 198 2.70 21.59 -20.29
C LYS A 198 2.07 21.73 -21.68
N ASP A 199 1.13 20.84 -22.01
CA ASP A 199 0.39 20.84 -23.28
C ASP A 199 -0.94 21.62 -23.20
N GLY A 200 -1.30 22.14 -22.01
CA GLY A 200 -2.59 22.81 -21.77
C GLY A 200 -2.48 24.20 -21.14
N GLU A 201 -3.60 24.93 -21.15
CA GLU A 201 -3.79 26.24 -20.51
C GLU A 201 -3.90 26.18 -18.96
N VAL A 202 -3.31 25.18 -18.29
CA VAL A 202 -3.35 25.15 -16.82
C VAL A 202 -2.39 26.21 -16.31
N ASP A 203 -2.95 27.34 -15.89
CA ASP A 203 -2.21 28.40 -15.21
C ASP A 203 -1.48 27.78 -14.00
N LEU A 204 -0.17 27.98 -13.96
CA LEU A 204 0.71 27.54 -12.87
C LEU A 204 0.14 27.98 -11.51
N GLU A 205 -0.46 29.17 -11.44
CA GLU A 205 -1.11 29.65 -10.21
C GLU A 205 -2.35 28.82 -9.84
N MET A 206 -3.13 28.37 -10.83
CA MET A 206 -4.28 27.51 -10.59
C MET A 206 -3.86 26.12 -10.08
N ALA A 207 -2.78 25.55 -10.61
CA ALA A 207 -2.23 24.29 -10.11
C ALA A 207 -1.73 24.42 -8.65
N TYR A 208 -1.08 25.54 -8.32
CA TYR A 208 -0.65 25.84 -6.95
C TYR A 208 -1.84 25.98 -5.99
N LEU A 209 -2.87 26.73 -6.41
CA LEU A 209 -4.08 26.95 -5.61
C LEU A 209 -4.90 25.68 -5.42
N ASP A 210 -4.95 24.79 -6.42
CA ASP A 210 -5.60 23.49 -6.29
C ASP A 210 -4.90 22.61 -5.24
N ALA A 211 -3.57 22.50 -5.31
CA ALA A 211 -2.80 21.72 -4.35
C ALA A 211 -2.95 22.28 -2.92
N ILE A 212 -2.92 23.60 -2.74
CA ILE A 212 -3.21 24.23 -1.44
C ILE A 212 -4.62 23.88 -0.97
N GLN A 213 -5.63 23.96 -1.84
CA GLN A 213 -6.99 23.60 -1.45
C GLN A 213 -7.10 22.13 -1.00
N ARG A 214 -6.37 21.21 -1.64
CA ARG A 214 -6.31 19.81 -1.21
C ARG A 214 -5.63 19.67 0.16
N ILE A 215 -4.53 20.38 0.40
CA ILE A 215 -3.87 20.43 1.72
C ILE A 215 -4.84 20.96 2.80
N GLU A 216 -5.55 22.05 2.52
CA GLU A 216 -6.46 22.67 3.49
C GLU A 216 -7.68 21.77 3.76
N ARG A 217 -8.23 21.08 2.75
CA ARG A 217 -9.32 20.08 2.96
C ARG A 217 -8.91 18.97 3.92
N VAL A 218 -7.65 18.51 3.85
CA VAL A 218 -7.12 17.51 4.78
C VAL A 218 -6.85 18.14 6.16
N SER A 219 -6.29 19.34 6.19
CA SER A 219 -5.99 20.09 7.42
C SER A 219 -7.24 20.38 8.24
N GLU A 220 -8.34 20.77 7.59
CA GLU A 220 -9.63 21.00 8.24
C GLU A 220 -10.17 19.75 8.93
N LYS A 221 -10.00 18.57 8.33
CA LYS A 221 -10.43 17.30 8.93
C LYS A 221 -9.53 16.87 10.07
N LEU A 222 -8.22 17.11 9.94
CA LEU A 222 -7.27 16.86 11.02
C LEU A 222 -7.67 17.59 12.30
N LEU A 223 -8.15 18.83 12.18
CA LEU A 223 -8.57 19.66 13.32
C LEU A 223 -9.93 19.25 13.93
N ARG A 224 -10.68 18.34 13.30
CA ARG A 224 -11.97 17.88 13.84
C ARG A 224 -11.76 16.92 15.02
N PRO A 225 -12.75 16.84 15.94
CA PRO A 225 -12.78 15.78 16.93
C PRO A 225 -12.71 14.40 16.27
N LEU A 226 -12.08 13.44 16.94
CA LEU A 226 -12.04 12.06 16.45
C LEU A 226 -13.48 11.54 16.31
N PRO A 227 -13.91 11.09 15.12
CA PRO A 227 -15.25 10.52 14.96
C PRO A 227 -15.36 9.22 15.75
N ALA A 228 -16.59 8.71 15.87
CA ALA A 228 -16.82 7.42 16.50
C ALA A 228 -15.97 6.35 15.82
N ILE A 229 -15.07 5.75 16.60
CA ILE A 229 -14.17 4.71 16.12
C ILE A 229 -15.04 3.57 15.57
N PRO A 230 -14.76 3.04 14.36
CA PRO A 230 -15.53 1.93 13.81
C PRO A 230 -15.60 0.80 14.84
N ALA A 231 -16.82 0.52 15.28
CA ALA A 231 -17.03 -0.29 16.47
C ALA A 231 -16.41 -1.68 16.24
N ARG A 232 -15.61 -2.15 17.22
CA ARG A 232 -15.65 -3.57 17.53
C ARG A 232 -17.07 -3.78 18.01
N ARG A 233 -17.94 -4.45 17.23
CA ARG A 233 -19.18 -4.97 17.81
C ARG A 233 -18.73 -5.81 18.99
N SER A 234 -18.92 -5.28 20.20
CA SER A 234 -18.69 -6.00 21.43
C SER A 234 -19.51 -7.28 21.30
N TYR A 235 -18.91 -8.41 21.67
CA TYR A 235 -19.65 -9.62 21.98
C TYR A 235 -20.65 -9.25 23.08
N ARG A 236 -21.80 -8.72 22.71
CA ARG A 236 -22.91 -8.49 23.62
C ARG A 236 -23.47 -9.87 23.90
N ASN A 237 -23.19 -10.35 25.11
CA ASN A 237 -23.86 -11.46 25.75
C ASN A 237 -25.35 -11.45 25.37
N GLY A 238 -25.82 -12.54 24.76
CA GLY A 238 -27.22 -12.92 24.88
C GLY A 238 -27.95 -13.42 23.65
N ASN A 239 -27.59 -13.07 22.40
CA ASN A 239 -28.28 -13.59 21.20
C ASN A 239 -27.64 -13.17 19.85
N SER A 240 -26.31 -13.18 19.76
CA SER A 240 -25.61 -12.96 18.48
C SER A 240 -25.21 -14.31 17.90
N HIS A 241 -25.58 -14.57 16.65
CA HIS A 241 -25.06 -15.72 15.91
C HIS A 241 -23.54 -15.68 16.04
N GLY A 242 -22.95 -16.74 16.60
CA GLY A 242 -21.50 -16.81 16.78
C GLY A 242 -20.79 -16.45 15.47
N PRO A 243 -19.59 -15.89 15.53
CA PRO A 243 -18.85 -15.50 14.34
C PRO A 243 -18.84 -16.68 13.37
N GLY A 244 -19.24 -16.44 12.12
CA GLY A 244 -19.57 -17.49 11.15
C GLY A 244 -18.52 -18.60 11.10
N SER A 245 -18.94 -19.82 10.77
CA SER A 245 -18.03 -20.97 10.70
C SER A 245 -16.85 -20.65 9.77
N LEU A 246 -15.65 -21.04 10.23
CA LEU A 246 -14.46 -20.99 9.40
C LEU A 246 -14.64 -21.97 8.25
N SER A 247 -14.57 -21.48 7.02
CA SER A 247 -14.57 -22.30 5.81
C SER A 247 -13.14 -22.47 5.34
N ILE A 248 -12.77 -23.71 5.01
CA ILE A 248 -11.45 -24.09 4.50
C ILE A 248 -11.71 -24.76 3.16
N ASN A 249 -11.03 -24.32 2.10
CA ASN A 249 -11.29 -24.83 0.75
C ASN A 249 -10.72 -26.23 0.46
N LYS A 250 -9.85 -26.73 1.34
CA LYS A 250 -9.24 -28.07 1.26
C LYS A 250 -9.43 -28.79 2.60
N SER A 251 -9.74 -30.08 2.57
CA SER A 251 -9.67 -30.91 3.77
C SER A 251 -8.21 -31.14 4.16
N GLN A 252 -7.99 -31.54 5.41
CA GLN A 252 -6.66 -31.96 5.86
C GLN A 252 -6.11 -33.10 5.00
N SER A 253 -6.91 -34.15 4.73
CA SER A 253 -6.46 -35.29 3.92
C SER A 253 -6.02 -34.87 2.52
N THR A 254 -6.78 -34.00 1.86
CA THR A 254 -6.43 -33.48 0.54
C THR A 254 -5.16 -32.63 0.58
N PHE A 255 -4.96 -31.83 1.63
CA PHE A 255 -3.73 -31.04 1.75
C PHE A 255 -2.50 -31.94 2.01
N GLU A 256 -2.65 -32.98 2.82
CA GLU A 256 -1.60 -34.00 3.06
C GLU A 256 -1.25 -34.76 1.78
N GLU A 257 -2.24 -35.13 0.97
CA GLU A 257 -2.03 -35.74 -0.35
C GLU A 257 -1.22 -34.82 -1.28
N MET A 258 -1.54 -33.52 -1.32
CA MET A 258 -0.76 -32.54 -2.08
C MET A 258 0.69 -32.45 -1.61
N VAL A 259 0.93 -32.52 -0.29
CA VAL A 259 2.30 -32.53 0.29
C VAL A 259 3.05 -33.80 -0.10
N ILE A 260 2.40 -34.96 -0.05
CA ILE A 260 3.02 -36.24 -0.47
C ILE A 260 3.40 -36.16 -1.95
N GLN A 261 2.50 -35.67 -2.80
CA GLN A 261 2.76 -35.51 -4.23
C GLN A 261 3.94 -34.56 -4.50
N ALA A 262 4.01 -33.42 -3.80
CA ALA A 262 5.15 -32.50 -3.91
C ALA A 262 6.47 -33.17 -3.52
N LYS A 263 6.47 -34.03 -2.49
CA LYS A 263 7.66 -34.80 -2.10
C LYS A 263 8.06 -35.84 -3.14
N GLU A 264 7.11 -36.44 -3.85
CA GLU A 264 7.40 -37.35 -4.96
C GLU A 264 8.09 -36.61 -6.10
N TYR A 265 7.61 -35.42 -6.49
CA TYR A 265 8.27 -34.56 -7.47
C TYR A 265 9.68 -34.12 -7.03
N ILE A 266 9.88 -33.82 -5.74
CA ILE A 266 11.21 -33.52 -5.18
C ILE A 266 12.13 -34.74 -5.30
N ALA A 267 11.64 -35.93 -4.94
CA ALA A 267 12.43 -37.17 -5.01
C ALA A 267 12.76 -37.57 -6.47
N ALA A 268 11.88 -37.26 -7.42
CA ALA A 268 12.11 -37.46 -8.84
C ALA A 268 13.10 -36.46 -9.45
N GLY A 269 13.38 -35.35 -8.76
CA GLY A 269 14.29 -34.29 -9.21
C GLY A 269 13.60 -33.22 -10.08
N ASP A 270 12.28 -33.17 -10.10
CA ASP A 270 11.52 -32.19 -10.91
C ASP A 270 11.54 -30.79 -10.29
N ILE A 271 11.55 -30.70 -8.96
CA ILE A 271 11.62 -29.45 -8.19
C ILE A 271 12.47 -29.65 -6.93
N PHE A 272 13.02 -28.58 -6.36
CA PHE A 272 13.71 -28.64 -5.07
C PHE A 272 12.76 -28.41 -3.88
N GLN A 273 11.76 -27.53 -4.06
CA GLN A 273 10.80 -27.15 -3.04
C GLN A 273 9.46 -26.72 -3.69
N ALA A 274 8.36 -26.89 -2.96
CA ALA A 274 7.07 -26.30 -3.29
C ALA A 274 6.46 -25.62 -2.06
N VAL A 275 5.89 -24.42 -2.26
CA VAL A 275 5.13 -23.71 -1.22
C VAL A 275 3.64 -23.87 -1.51
N LEU A 276 3.03 -24.87 -0.89
CA LEU A 276 1.59 -25.15 -1.03
C LEU A 276 0.76 -24.25 -0.13
N SER A 277 -0.40 -23.80 -0.60
CA SER A 277 -1.30 -22.94 0.16
C SER A 277 -2.76 -23.43 0.11
N GLN A 278 -3.55 -22.96 1.07
CA GLN A 278 -4.99 -23.18 1.14
C GLN A 278 -5.67 -21.89 1.63
N ARG A 279 -6.95 -21.72 1.28
CA ARG A 279 -7.72 -20.53 1.62
C ARG A 279 -8.65 -20.81 2.79
N LEU A 280 -8.52 -19.99 3.81
CA LEU A 280 -9.44 -19.91 4.94
C LEU A 280 -10.34 -18.68 4.76
N SER A 281 -11.63 -18.81 5.01
CA SER A 281 -12.58 -17.71 4.90
C SER A 281 -13.58 -17.71 6.05
N ARG A 282 -14.04 -16.51 6.42
CA ARG A 282 -15.00 -16.33 7.51
C ARG A 282 -15.89 -15.14 7.23
N LYS A 283 -17.21 -15.31 7.39
CA LYS A 283 -18.15 -14.19 7.40
C LYS A 283 -17.98 -13.37 8.67
N THR A 284 -17.92 -12.05 8.54
CA THR A 284 -17.74 -11.12 9.65
C THR A 284 -18.50 -9.82 9.40
N ASP A 285 -19.06 -9.27 10.47
CA ASP A 285 -19.64 -7.91 10.48
C ASP A 285 -18.63 -6.87 11.02
N ALA A 286 -17.39 -7.29 11.33
CA ALA A 286 -16.38 -6.38 11.81
C ALA A 286 -16.02 -5.38 10.71
N HIS A 287 -15.93 -4.10 11.09
CA HIS A 287 -15.45 -3.09 10.17
C HIS A 287 -14.03 -3.44 9.69
N PRO A 288 -13.71 -3.34 8.38
CA PRO A 288 -12.40 -3.69 7.84
C PRO A 288 -11.24 -3.02 8.61
N PHE A 289 -11.34 -1.71 8.85
CA PHE A 289 -10.31 -1.01 9.63
C PHE A 289 -10.18 -1.47 11.10
N ALA A 290 -11.23 -2.03 11.70
CA ALA A 290 -11.12 -2.64 13.03
C ALA A 290 -10.30 -3.94 13.00
N ILE A 291 -10.32 -4.68 11.88
CA ILE A 291 -9.46 -5.84 11.62
C ILE A 291 -8.01 -5.37 11.49
N TYR A 292 -7.74 -4.34 10.70
CA TYR A 292 -6.39 -3.75 10.59
C TYR A 292 -5.83 -3.35 11.95
N ARG A 293 -6.61 -2.63 12.76
CA ARG A 293 -6.19 -2.22 14.11
C ARG A 293 -5.92 -3.41 15.03
N ALA A 294 -6.71 -4.47 14.93
CA ALA A 294 -6.47 -5.69 15.69
C ALA A 294 -5.17 -6.38 15.23
N LEU A 295 -4.95 -6.49 13.92
CA LEU A 295 -3.74 -7.06 13.34
C LEU A 295 -2.48 -6.28 13.76
N ARG A 296 -2.54 -4.95 13.69
CA ARG A 296 -1.47 -4.03 14.13
C ARG A 296 -1.08 -4.22 15.59
N MET A 297 -2.03 -4.57 16.47
CA MET A 297 -1.76 -4.83 17.88
C MET A 297 -1.19 -6.23 18.13
N LEU A 298 -1.60 -7.22 17.34
CA LEU A 298 -1.25 -8.62 17.57
C LEU A 298 0.07 -9.01 16.90
N ASN A 299 0.30 -8.56 15.67
CA ASN A 299 1.46 -8.94 14.84
C ASN A 299 2.03 -7.71 14.12
N PRO A 300 2.63 -6.75 14.85
CA PRO A 300 3.30 -5.62 14.22
C PRO A 300 4.43 -6.13 13.32
N SER A 301 4.43 -5.69 12.06
CA SER A 301 5.35 -6.21 11.02
C SER A 301 6.03 -5.08 10.25
N PRO A 302 7.17 -5.35 9.58
CA PRO A 302 7.88 -4.37 8.77
C PRO A 302 7.03 -3.77 7.64
N TYR A 303 6.00 -4.48 7.16
CA TYR A 303 5.11 -4.02 6.09
C TYR A 303 3.65 -4.19 6.50
N MET A 304 3.11 -3.18 7.19
CA MET A 304 1.69 -3.11 7.53
C MET A 304 0.96 -2.28 6.48
N PHE A 305 -0.17 -2.79 5.98
CA PHE A 305 -0.97 -2.08 4.99
C PHE A 305 -2.47 -2.27 5.20
N TYR A 306 -3.20 -1.19 4.95
CA TYR A 306 -4.64 -1.18 4.77
C TYR A 306 -4.91 -0.44 3.46
N PHE A 307 -5.56 -1.11 2.52
CA PHE A 307 -6.07 -0.51 1.29
C PHE A 307 -7.59 -0.55 1.32
N ASP A 308 -8.21 0.56 0.96
CA ASP A 308 -9.62 0.65 0.65
C ASP A 308 -9.76 1.06 -0.81
N PHE A 309 -10.25 0.17 -1.66
CA PHE A 309 -10.38 0.44 -3.09
C PHE A 309 -11.70 1.11 -3.46
N GLY A 310 -12.47 1.57 -2.46
CA GLY A 310 -13.66 2.40 -2.66
C GLY A 310 -14.71 1.71 -3.52
N GLN A 311 -14.95 2.24 -4.72
CA GLN A 311 -15.99 1.74 -5.63
C GLN A 311 -15.74 0.31 -6.13
N LEU A 312 -14.50 -0.20 -6.08
CA LEU A 312 -14.22 -1.61 -6.38
C LEU A 312 -14.79 -2.56 -5.30
N GLY A 313 -15.17 -2.05 -4.13
CA GLY A 313 -15.97 -2.78 -3.16
C GLY A 313 -15.21 -3.79 -2.30
N PHE A 314 -13.88 -3.65 -2.20
CA PHE A 314 -13.06 -4.52 -1.35
C PHE A 314 -11.89 -3.79 -0.69
N GLN A 315 -11.40 -4.38 0.40
CA GLN A 315 -10.23 -3.93 1.14
C GLN A 315 -9.15 -5.00 1.14
N VAL A 316 -7.89 -4.57 1.19
CA VAL A 316 -6.74 -5.45 1.40
C VAL A 316 -6.05 -5.04 2.70
N ILE A 317 -5.94 -5.99 3.62
CA ILE A 317 -5.42 -5.77 4.97
C ILE A 317 -4.30 -6.78 5.22
N GLY A 318 -3.13 -6.30 5.62
CA GLY A 318 -2.01 -7.19 5.85
C GLY A 318 -0.92 -6.64 6.77
N ALA A 319 -0.10 -7.59 7.20
CA ALA A 319 1.07 -7.42 8.05
C ALA A 319 2.12 -8.41 7.53
N SER A 320 2.88 -8.00 6.52
CA SER A 320 3.91 -8.86 5.91
C SER A 320 5.22 -8.76 6.68
N PRO A 321 5.83 -9.89 7.07
CA PRO A 321 7.15 -9.91 7.68
C PRO A 321 8.27 -9.71 6.65
N GLU A 322 7.99 -9.92 5.36
CA GLU A 322 9.00 -10.09 4.33
C GLU A 322 8.84 -9.09 3.18
N MET A 323 10.00 -8.67 2.66
CA MET A 323 10.12 -7.78 1.51
C MET A 323 10.29 -8.61 0.24
N HIS A 324 9.45 -8.38 -0.76
CA HIS A 324 9.65 -9.00 -2.07
C HIS A 324 10.89 -8.43 -2.77
N VAL A 325 10.88 -7.14 -3.09
CA VAL A 325 12.02 -6.41 -3.65
C VAL A 325 11.96 -4.95 -3.25
N ARG A 326 13.12 -4.30 -3.12
CA ARG A 326 13.25 -2.84 -2.96
C ARG A 326 14.29 -2.33 -3.94
N LEU A 327 13.90 -1.36 -4.76
CA LEU A 327 14.78 -0.59 -5.63
C LEU A 327 14.95 0.81 -5.05
N GLU A 328 16.20 1.21 -4.81
CA GLU A 328 16.53 2.50 -4.21
C GLU A 328 17.88 2.98 -4.74
N ASP A 329 17.96 4.23 -5.21
CA ASP A 329 19.19 4.84 -5.74
C ASP A 329 19.92 3.96 -6.77
N GLY A 330 19.14 3.29 -7.63
CA GLY A 330 19.65 2.37 -8.65
C GLY A 330 20.06 0.97 -8.13
N VAL A 331 19.86 0.68 -6.85
CA VAL A 331 20.20 -0.59 -6.22
C VAL A 331 18.94 -1.40 -5.91
N ALA A 332 18.80 -2.55 -6.56
CA ALA A 332 17.77 -3.54 -6.22
C ALA A 332 18.25 -4.46 -5.09
N SER A 333 17.41 -4.69 -4.11
CA SER A 333 17.70 -5.54 -2.96
C SER A 333 16.53 -6.46 -2.64
N VAL A 334 16.85 -7.68 -2.24
CA VAL A 334 15.93 -8.69 -1.72
C VAL A 334 16.41 -9.14 -0.35
N ARG A 335 15.51 -9.60 0.50
CA ARG A 335 15.83 -10.14 1.82
C ARG A 335 15.04 -11.42 2.05
N PRO A 336 15.43 -12.53 1.39
CA PRO A 336 14.73 -13.80 1.53
C PRO A 336 14.78 -14.25 2.99
N ILE A 337 13.65 -14.73 3.49
CA ILE A 337 13.52 -15.28 4.83
C ILE A 337 13.24 -16.77 4.70
N ALA A 338 14.13 -17.59 5.26
CA ALA A 338 13.94 -19.02 5.37
C ALA A 338 14.38 -19.49 6.75
N GLY A 339 13.68 -20.49 7.28
CA GLY A 339 13.88 -20.97 8.64
C GLY A 339 13.15 -20.12 9.67
N THR A 340 12.34 -20.79 10.48
CA THR A 340 11.58 -20.16 11.56
C THR A 340 11.71 -20.97 12.84
N ARG A 341 11.80 -20.27 13.97
CA ARG A 341 11.61 -20.83 15.31
C ARG A 341 10.60 -19.96 16.07
N TRP A 342 9.89 -20.56 17.02
CA TRP A 342 9.09 -19.78 17.95
C TRP A 342 10.00 -18.91 18.82
N ARG A 343 9.45 -17.83 19.38
CA ARG A 343 10.21 -16.99 20.33
C ARG A 343 10.28 -17.70 21.69
N GLY A 344 11.49 -17.87 22.22
CA GLY A 344 11.73 -18.43 23.56
C GLY A 344 11.13 -17.56 24.68
N LYS A 345 10.88 -18.15 25.84
CA LYS A 345 10.28 -17.48 27.01
C LYS A 345 11.31 -16.74 27.87
N SER A 346 12.60 -16.96 27.64
CA SER A 346 13.72 -16.27 28.28
C SER A 346 14.81 -15.93 27.26
N GLU A 347 15.68 -14.97 27.58
CA GLU A 347 16.83 -14.63 26.73
C GLU A 347 17.73 -15.85 26.45
N SER A 348 17.91 -16.72 27.45
CA SER A 348 18.69 -17.95 27.30
C SER A 348 18.06 -18.93 26.32
N GLU A 349 16.73 -19.09 26.34
CA GLU A 349 15.99 -19.95 25.41
C GLU A 349 15.99 -19.36 24.01
N VAL A 350 15.82 -18.03 23.89
CA VAL A 350 15.93 -17.32 22.60
C VAL A 350 17.29 -17.57 21.95
N LYS A 351 18.38 -17.42 22.72
CA LYS A 351 19.73 -17.66 22.22
C LYS A 351 19.98 -19.14 21.87
N ALA A 352 19.39 -20.07 22.60
CA ALA A 352 19.47 -21.49 22.29
C ALA A 352 18.76 -21.83 20.95
N LEU A 353 17.55 -21.31 20.75
CA LEU A 353 16.78 -21.49 19.52
C LEU A 353 17.45 -20.82 18.31
N GLU A 354 18.09 -19.66 18.51
CA GLU A 354 18.91 -18.99 17.50
C GLU A 354 20.09 -19.88 17.07
N ASN A 355 20.86 -20.39 18.04
CA ASN A 355 21.98 -21.29 17.74
C ASN A 355 21.52 -22.59 17.07
N GLU A 356 20.36 -23.12 17.45
CA GLU A 356 19.76 -24.30 16.82
C GLU A 356 19.41 -24.03 15.35
N LEU A 357 18.72 -22.91 15.08
CA LEU A 357 18.36 -22.51 13.71
C LEU A 357 19.59 -22.30 12.83
N LEU A 358 20.63 -21.65 13.36
CA LEU A 358 21.92 -21.45 12.67
C LEU A 358 22.68 -22.77 12.45
N ALA A 359 22.42 -23.80 13.23
CA ALA A 359 23.04 -25.12 13.10
C ALA A 359 22.21 -26.10 12.23
N ASP A 360 20.93 -25.81 11.98
CA ASP A 360 20.02 -26.67 11.25
C ASP A 360 20.43 -26.76 9.77
N LYS A 361 20.92 -27.95 9.38
CA LYS A 361 21.42 -28.19 8.02
C LYS A 361 20.32 -28.10 6.97
N LYS A 362 19.08 -28.44 7.32
CA LYS A 362 17.95 -28.39 6.39
C LYS A 362 17.59 -26.94 6.10
N GLU A 363 17.36 -26.16 7.16
CA GLU A 363 16.98 -24.74 7.05
C GLU A 363 18.07 -23.92 6.34
N ARG A 364 19.34 -24.22 6.61
CA ARG A 364 20.47 -23.60 5.89
C ARG A 364 20.49 -23.92 4.40
N ALA A 365 20.20 -25.18 4.02
CA ALA A 365 20.17 -25.57 2.62
C ALA A 365 18.99 -24.90 1.89
N GLU A 366 17.81 -24.85 2.51
CA GLU A 366 16.64 -24.13 1.99
C GLU A 366 16.93 -22.62 1.84
N HIS A 367 17.58 -22.01 2.83
CA HIS A 367 17.95 -20.59 2.79
C HIS A 367 18.96 -20.28 1.67
N VAL A 368 20.02 -21.08 1.52
CA VAL A 368 21.02 -20.87 0.45
C VAL A 368 20.37 -20.96 -0.92
N MET A 369 19.46 -21.91 -1.12
CA MET A 369 18.72 -22.06 -2.38
C MET A 369 17.82 -20.87 -2.71
N LEU A 370 17.31 -20.13 -1.72
CA LEU A 370 16.53 -18.90 -1.95
C LEU A 370 17.41 -17.66 -2.19
N VAL A 371 18.68 -17.73 -1.81
CA VAL A 371 19.67 -16.66 -2.02
C VAL A 371 20.33 -16.79 -3.40
N ASP A 372 20.62 -18.02 -3.82
CA ASP A 372 21.11 -18.36 -5.16
C ASP A 372 20.03 -18.09 -6.23
#